data_AF-A0A964L4Y7-F1
#
_entry.id   AF-A0A964L4Y7-F1
#
_cell.length_a   1.000
_cell.length_b   1.000
_cell.length_c   1.000
_cell.angle_alpha   90.00
_cell.angle_beta   90.00
_cell.angle_gamma   90.00
#
_symmetry.space_group_name_H-M   'P 1'
#
loop_
_entity.id
_entity.type
_entity.pdbx_description
1 polymer ?
#
loop_
_entity_poly.entity_id
_entity_poly.type
_entity_poly.pdbx_seq_one_letter_code
_entity_poly.pdbx_strand_id
1 'polypeptide(L)' 'MARLVKFDGLKPIKIEPQEKPIFVCACGLSQKFPICDGHHKGCAAEDPTRTYQYDAEGQNPREVAQGE' A
#
# COMPACT_ATOMS: atom_id res chain seq x y z
N MET A 1 0.04 3.40 11.71
CA MET A 1 1.17 3.37 10.77
C MET A 1 0.80 4.26 9.62
N ALA A 2 1.77 4.91 9.03
CA ALA A 2 1.63 5.53 7.73
C ALA A 2 2.67 4.91 6.79
N ARG A 3 2.42 4.99 5.48
CA ARG A 3 3.43 4.59 4.48
C ARG A 3 3.62 5.69 3.47
N LEU A 4 4.88 5.94 3.13
CA LEU A 4 5.22 6.72 1.96
C LEU A 4 5.11 5.82 0.74
N VAL A 5 4.03 6.00 -0.02
CA VAL A 5 3.72 5.24 -1.23
C VAL A 5 3.90 6.14 -2.43
N LYS A 6 4.73 5.72 -3.38
CA LYS A 6 4.87 6.44 -4.65
C LYS A 6 3.64 6.16 -5.51
N PHE A 7 2.95 7.20 -5.93
CA PHE A 7 1.80 7.11 -6.82
C PHE A 7 1.99 8.00 -8.05
N ASP A 8 2.07 7.39 -9.23
CA ASP A 8 2.24 8.12 -10.48
C ASP A 8 0.89 8.46 -11.16
N GLY A 9 -0.22 7.91 -10.65
CA GLY A 9 -1.56 8.14 -11.18
C GLY A 9 -2.12 9.51 -10.78
N LEU A 10 -2.58 10.29 -11.75
CA LEU A 10 -3.16 11.63 -11.54
C LEU A 10 -4.69 11.67 -11.65
N LYS A 11 -5.33 10.51 -11.87
CA LYS A 11 -6.77 10.38 -12.10
C LYS A 11 -7.35 9.21 -11.30
N PRO A 12 -8.66 9.20 -11.00
CA PRO A 12 -9.32 8.06 -10.37
C PRO A 12 -9.16 6.78 -11.19
N ILE A 13 -8.98 5.65 -10.52
CA ILE A 13 -9.01 4.34 -11.16
C ILE A 13 -10.45 3.82 -11.14
N LYS A 14 -11.04 3.64 -12.31
CA LYS A 14 -12.37 3.04 -12.44
C LYS A 14 -12.27 1.54 -12.18
N ILE A 15 -13.11 1.04 -11.30
CA ILE A 15 -13.31 -0.40 -11.07
C ILE A 15 -14.76 -0.70 -11.41
N GLU A 16 -14.99 -1.56 -12.40
CA GLU A 16 -16.35 -1.96 -12.77
C GLU A 16 -16.95 -2.89 -11.70
N PRO A 17 -18.27 -2.86 -11.48
CA PRO A 17 -18.95 -3.82 -10.62
C PRO A 17 -18.71 -5.26 -11.07
N GLN A 18 -18.55 -6.17 -10.10
CA GLN A 18 -18.34 -7.61 -10.33
C GLN A 18 -19.29 -8.40 -9.43
N GLU A 19 -19.64 -9.63 -9.83
CA GLU A 19 -20.46 -10.53 -9.01
C GLU A 19 -19.76 -10.94 -7.71
N LYS A 20 -18.42 -11.00 -7.74
CA LYS A 20 -17.59 -11.34 -6.59
C LYS A 20 -17.02 -10.08 -5.94
N PRO A 21 -16.79 -10.10 -4.61
CA PRO A 21 -16.12 -9.00 -3.94
C PRO A 21 -14.75 -8.69 -4.55
N ILE A 22 -14.47 -7.40 -4.67
CA ILE A 22 -13.17 -6.88 -5.09
C ILE A 22 -12.47 -6.34 -3.86
N PHE A 23 -11.27 -6.83 -3.61
CA PHE A 23 -10.44 -6.33 -2.52
C PHE A 23 -9.53 -5.23 -3.08
N VAL A 24 -9.78 -3.99 -2.66
CA VAL A 24 -8.96 -2.83 -3.05
C VAL A 24 -7.74 -2.72 -2.13
N CYS A 25 -6.58 -2.47 -2.70
CA CYS A 25 -5.34 -2.31 -1.97
C CYS A 25 -5.39 -1.03 -1.12
N ALA A 26 -5.23 -1.19 0.19
CA ALA A 26 -5.10 -0.08 1.14
C ALA A 26 -3.70 0.06 1.74
N CYS A 27 -2.83 -0.94 1.57
CA CYS A 27 -1.45 -0.88 2.07
C CYS A 27 -0.49 -0.12 1.13
N GLY A 28 -0.85 0.06 -0.15
CA GLY A 28 -0.04 0.73 -1.15
C GLY A 28 1.13 -0.08 -1.72
N LEU A 29 1.27 -1.35 -1.33
CA LEU A 29 2.38 -2.24 -1.74
C LEU A 29 1.99 -3.28 -2.80
N SER A 30 0.76 -3.21 -3.32
CA SER A 30 0.32 -4.17 -4.33
C SER A 30 1.06 -3.96 -5.63
N GLN A 31 1.63 -5.03 -6.18
CA GLN A 31 2.20 -5.05 -7.52
C GLN A 31 1.10 -5.12 -8.60
N LYS A 32 -0.15 -5.36 -8.18
CA LYS A 32 -1.36 -5.33 -9.03
C LYS A 32 -2.29 -4.16 -8.67
N PHE A 33 -1.72 -3.04 -8.21
CA PHE A 33 -2.49 -1.86 -7.83
C PHE A 33 -3.48 -1.46 -8.96
N PRO A 34 -4.77 -1.20 -8.65
CA PRO A 34 -5.35 -0.95 -7.32
C PRO A 34 -5.84 -2.20 -6.57
N ILE A 35 -5.73 -3.38 -7.16
CA ILE A 35 -6.30 -4.61 -6.59
C ILE A 35 -5.34 -5.19 -5.55
N CYS A 36 -5.89 -5.72 -4.45
CA CYS A 36 -5.11 -6.39 -3.43
C CYS A 36 -4.52 -7.71 -3.97
N ASP A 37 -3.21 -7.91 -3.76
CA ASP A 37 -2.48 -9.11 -4.16
C ASP A 37 -1.85 -9.86 -2.97
N GLY A 38 -2.11 -9.42 -1.75
CA GLY A 38 -1.65 -10.07 -0.51
C GLY A 38 -0.43 -9.44 0.16
N HIS A 39 0.24 -8.45 -0.43
CA HIS A 39 1.41 -7.80 0.19
C HIS A 39 1.11 -7.15 1.56
N HIS A 40 -0.14 -6.78 1.83
CA HIS A 40 -0.57 -6.24 3.13
C HIS A 40 -0.25 -7.16 4.32
N LYS A 41 -0.02 -8.45 4.09
CA LYS A 41 0.38 -9.38 5.16
C LYS A 41 1.75 -9.04 5.75
N GLY A 42 2.66 -8.51 4.93
CA GLY A 42 3.98 -8.05 5.38
C GLY A 42 3.94 -6.81 6.28
N CYS A 43 2.80 -6.14 6.34
CA CYS A 43 2.58 -4.93 7.13
C CYS A 43 2.09 -5.20 8.55
N ALA A 44 1.77 -6.44 8.91
CA ALA A 44 1.10 -6.76 10.18
C ALA A 44 1.93 -6.43 11.43
N ALA A 45 3.25 -6.35 11.30
CA ALA A 45 4.17 -6.05 12.39
C ALA A 45 4.52 -4.55 12.51
N GLU A 46 3.91 -3.69 11.70
CA GLU A 46 4.19 -2.26 11.74
C GLU A 46 3.61 -1.59 13.00
N ASP A 47 4.38 -0.68 13.58
CA ASP A 47 3.95 0.12 14.71
C ASP A 47 2.90 1.16 14.28
N PRO A 48 1.75 1.26 14.98
CA PRO A 48 0.68 2.17 14.61
C PRO A 48 1.06 3.67 14.68
N THR A 49 2.15 4.03 15.34
CA THR A 49 2.64 5.40 15.50
C THR A 49 3.74 5.79 14.51
N ARG A 50 4.27 4.84 13.74
CA ARG A 50 5.42 5.04 12.86
C ARG A 50 5.03 5.18 11.39
N THR A 51 5.96 5.75 10.63
CA THR A 51 5.85 5.88 9.18
C THR A 51 6.91 5.02 8.51
N TYR A 52 6.52 4.26 7.49
CA TYR A 52 7.42 3.35 6.79
C TYR A 52 7.55 3.71 5.31
N GLN A 53 8.71 3.42 4.75
CA GLN A 53 8.92 3.37 3.31
C GLN A 53 9.40 1.97 2.94
N TYR A 54 8.85 1.42 1.87
CA TYR A 54 9.27 0.12 1.32
C TYR A 54 10.16 0.35 0.11
N ASP A 55 10.92 -0.67 -0.27
CA ASP A 55 11.65 -0.67 -1.55
C ASP A 55 10.70 -0.75 -2.76
N ALA A 56 11.26 -0.76 -3.97
CA ALA A 56 10.49 -0.76 -5.21
C ALA A 56 9.65 -2.04 -5.39
N GLU A 57 10.08 -3.13 -4.75
CA GLU A 57 9.43 -4.44 -4.76
C GLU A 57 8.32 -4.55 -3.71
N GLY A 58 8.10 -3.51 -2.90
CA GLY A 58 7.13 -3.52 -1.80
C GLY A 58 7.59 -4.35 -0.62
N GLN A 59 8.90 -4.53 -0.47
CA GLN A 59 9.56 -5.31 0.57
C GLN A 59 10.41 -4.40 1.48
N ASN A 60 10.96 -5.00 2.54
CA ASN A 60 11.97 -4.38 3.41
C ASN A 60 11.58 -3.00 3.95
N PRO A 61 10.62 -2.91 4.90
CA PRO A 61 10.21 -1.63 5.46
C PRO A 61 11.37 -0.96 6.22
N ARG A 62 11.63 0.30 5.89
CA ARG A 62 12.44 1.21 6.71
C ARG A 62 11.55 2.23 7.39
N GLU A 63 11.73 2.42 8.69
CA GLU A 63 11.12 3.56 9.38
C GLU A 63 11.70 4.85 8.79
N VAL A 64 10.82 5.78 8.43
CA VAL A 64 11.20 7.12 8.04
C VAL A 64 10.85 8.05 9.18
N ALA A 65 11.78 8.95 9.54
CA ALA A 65 11.50 10.00 10.49
C ALA A 65 10.27 10.78 9.97
N GLN A 66 9.27 10.97 10.83
CA GLN A 66 8.18 11.89 10.52
C GLN A 66 8.82 13.25 10.27
N GLY A 67 8.76 13.73 9.03
CA GLY A 67 9.12 15.11 8.72
C GLY A 67 8.23 16.03 9.54
N GLU A 68 8.84 17.07 10.11
CA GLU A 68 8.16 18.15 10.84
C GLU A 68 7.02 18.78 10.02
#